data_AF-A0A4Q0ATW1-F1
#
_entry.id   AF-A0A4Q0ATW1-F1
#
_cell.length_a   1.000
_cell.length_b   1.000
_cell.length_c   1.000
_cell.angle_alpha   90.00
_cell.angle_beta   90.00
_cell.angle_gamma   90.00
#
_symmetry.space_group_name_H-M   'P 1'
#
loop_
_entity.id
_entity.type
_entity.pdbx_description
1 polymer ?
#
loop_
_entity_poly.entity_id
_entity_poly.type
_entity_poly.pdbx_seq_one_letter_code
_entity_poly.pdbx_strand_id
1 'polypeptide(L)' 'MGRGDKKTAKGKRFKGSFGKSRPHKKQNEKKEVVKAS' A
#
# COMPACT_ATOMS: atom_id res chain seq x y z
N MET A 1 1.91 2.63 -14.58
CA MET A 1 0.74 1.82 -14.15
C MET A 1 -0.47 2.73 -13.92
N GLY A 2 -1.61 2.39 -14.54
CA GLY A 2 -2.81 3.24 -14.61
C GLY A 2 -3.69 3.21 -13.36
N ARG A 3 -4.90 3.78 -13.47
CA ARG A 3 -5.91 3.82 -12.39
C ARG A 3 -6.52 2.44 -12.07
N GLY A 4 -6.44 1.47 -12.99
CA GLY A 4 -6.98 0.12 -12.80
C GLY A 4 -6.10 -0.81 -11.96
N ASP A 5 -4.82 -0.48 -11.77
CA ASP A 5 -3.88 -1.36 -11.09
C ASP A 5 -3.99 -1.28 -9.57
N LYS A 6 -4.71 -2.25 -9.00
CA LYS A 6 -4.98 -2.39 -7.57
C LYS A 6 -3.72 -2.58 -6.70
N LYS A 7 -2.57 -2.92 -7.28
CA LYS A 7 -1.31 -3.11 -6.52
C LYS A 7 -0.55 -1.79 -6.33
N THR A 8 -0.88 -0.74 -7.08
CA THR A 8 -0.20 0.55 -7.02
C THR A 8 -0.90 1.56 -6.11
N ALA A 9 -0.15 2.55 -5.63
CA ALA A 9 -0.72 3.67 -4.90
C ALA A 9 -1.82 4.40 -5.70
N LYS A 10 -1.65 4.50 -7.03
CA LYS A 10 -2.60 5.17 -7.93
C LYS A 10 -3.90 4.39 -8.08
N GLY A 11 -3.86 3.08 -8.32
CA GLY A 11 -5.10 2.30 -8.41
C GLY A 11 -5.77 2.07 -7.05
N LYS A 12 -5.00 1.99 -5.96
CA LYS A 12 -5.55 2.01 -4.60
C LYS A 12 -6.28 3.32 -4.29
N ARG A 13 -5.73 4.47 -4.70
CA ARG A 13 -6.38 5.80 -4.57
C ARG A 13 -7.67 5.86 -5.38
N PHE A 14 -7.67 5.35 -6.60
CA PHE A 14 -8.85 5.34 -7.46
C PHE A 14 -9.98 4.45 -6.90
N LYS A 15 -9.65 3.27 -6.38
CA LYS A 15 -10.63 2.38 -5.72
C LYS A 15 -11.06 2.89 -4.32
N GLY A 16 -10.34 3.82 -3.71
CA GLY A 16 -10.59 4.25 -2.32
C GLY A 16 -10.17 3.20 -1.28
N SER A 17 -9.30 2.25 -1.64
CA SER A 17 -8.84 1.18 -0.73
C SER A 17 -7.41 1.40 -0.27
N PHE A 18 -7.03 0.79 0.85
CA PHE A 18 -5.70 0.88 1.44
C PHE A 18 -4.92 -0.42 1.27
N GLY A 19 -3.64 -0.38 1.59
CA GLY A 19 -2.73 -1.53 1.54
C GLY A 19 -1.28 -1.09 1.61
N LYS A 20 -0.34 -2.02 1.42
CA LYS A 20 1.11 -1.77 1.44
C LYS A 20 1.53 -0.56 0.60
N SER A 21 1.01 -0.45 -0.62
CA SER A 21 1.33 0.65 -1.54
C SER A 21 0.57 1.96 -1.26
N ARG A 22 -0.47 1.96 -0.41
CA ARG A 22 -1.23 3.16 0.02
C ARG A 22 -1.66 3.00 1.48
N PRO A 23 -0.76 3.24 2.44
CA PRO A 23 -1.06 3.08 3.86
C PRO A 23 -1.90 4.26 4.40
N HIS A 24 -2.64 4.03 5.50
CA HIS A 24 -3.46 5.07 6.15
C HIS A 24 -2.63 6.12 6.88
N LYS A 25 -1.51 5.70 7.44
CA LYS A 25 -0.51 6.55 8.10
C LYS A 25 0.80 6.32 7.38
N LYS A 26 1.70 7.30 7.38
CA LYS A 26 3.07 7.09 6.89
C LYS A 26 3.62 5.87 7.63
N GLN A 27 3.82 4.76 6.93
CA GLN A 27 4.48 3.61 7.51
C GLN A 27 5.92 4.06 7.74
N ASN A 28 6.30 4.28 9.01
CA ASN A 28 7.70 4.16 9.38
C ASN A 28 8.12 2.77 8.90
N GLU A 29 9.12 2.71 8.03
CA GLU A 29 9.54 1.56 7.23
C GLU A 29 10.02 0.34 8.05
N LYS A 30 9.73 0.29 9.35
CA LYS A 30 10.12 -0.75 10.32
C LYS A 30 9.07 -1.85 10.48
N LYS A 31 8.31 -2.22 9.44
CA LYS A 31 7.26 -3.26 9.56
C LYS A 31 7.38 -4.46 8.61
N GLU A 32 8.49 -4.61 7.90
CA GLU A 32 8.70 -5.77 7.02
C GLU A 32 9.52 -6.89 7.66
N VAL A 33 10.24 -6.63 8.77
CA VAL A 33 11.15 -7.65 9.35
C VAL A 33 10.46 -8.54 10.40
N VAL A 34 9.29 -8.17 10.94
CA VAL A 34 8.70 -8.85 12.13
C VAL A 34 7.61 -9.88 11.79
N LYS A 35 7.58 -10.45 10.58
CA LYS A 35 6.62 -11.51 10.25
C LYS A 35 7.25 -12.75 9.61
N ALA A 36 8.57 -12.89 9.72
CA ALA A 36 9.34 -14.07 9.32
C ALA A 36 10.22 -14.57 10.48
N SER A 37 9.62 -14.68 11.68
CA SER A 37 10.16 -15.42 12.82
C SER A 37 9.06 -16.26 13.42
#